data_AF-A0A519J6Z4-F1
#
_entry.id   AF-A0A519J6Z4-F1
#
_cell.length_a   1.000
_cell.length_b   1.000
_cell.length_c   1.000
_cell.angle_alpha   90.00
_cell.angle_beta   90.00
_cell.angle_gamma   90.00
#
_symmetry.space_group_name_H-M   'P 1'
#
loop_
_entity.id
_entity.type
_entity.pdbx_description
1 polymer ?
#
loop_
_entity_poly.entity_id
_entity_poly.type
_entity_poly.pdbx_seq_one_letter_code
_entity_poly.pdbx_strand_id
1 'polypeptide(L)'
;MNTLKGRRIAVVLFNLGGPDDQASVKPFLFNLFNDPAIIGLPGLFRTPLAKLISDRRETSAQANYAMMGGGSPLLPGTRKQAEALEAVLNARLPGDEVRVFIAMRYWHPLTEETAADVAVFGPDEIVLLPLYPQFSTTTTESSLKAWNAAYAGSGVSRAVCCYPSATGWVEAQAEAIGAKLDEAGEGPVRVLFSAHGIPEKLVSGKGDPYQEQVETTVAAVVSAIEARRGPIDHALCYQSRV
;
A
#
# COMPACT_ATOMS: atom_id res chain seq x y z
N MET A 1 7.80 -40.36 -18.16
CA MET A 1 8.63 -39.36 -17.47
C MET A 1 7.69 -38.31 -16.89
N ASN A 2 7.41 -38.40 -15.59
CA ASN A 2 6.57 -37.43 -14.91
C ASN A 2 7.50 -36.27 -14.55
N THR A 3 7.52 -35.23 -15.39
CA THR A 3 8.22 -33.98 -15.06
C THR A 3 7.57 -33.47 -13.79
N LEU A 4 8.28 -33.50 -12.66
CA LEU A 4 7.80 -32.92 -11.42
C LEU A 4 7.53 -31.45 -11.72
N LYS A 5 6.25 -31.10 -11.87
CA LYS A 5 5.82 -29.73 -12.14
C LYS A 5 6.20 -28.91 -10.91
N GLY A 6 6.91 -27.80 -11.14
CA GLY A 6 7.22 -26.81 -10.12
C GLY A 6 6.01 -26.35 -9.34
N ARG A 7 6.22 -25.79 -8.14
CA ARG A 7 5.12 -25.18 -7.39
C ARG A 7 4.60 -23.97 -8.15
N ARG A 8 3.30 -23.70 -8.01
CA ARG A 8 2.68 -22.47 -8.49
C ARG A 8 2.54 -21.51 -7.33
N ILE A 9 3.24 -20.38 -7.40
CA ILE A 9 3.31 -19.39 -6.32
C ILE A 9 2.60 -18.13 -6.80
N ALA A 10 1.53 -17.75 -6.11
CA ALA A 10 0.86 -16.47 -6.32
C ALA A 10 1.42 -15.45 -5.31
N VAL A 11 1.91 -14.31 -5.78
CA VAL A 11 2.22 -13.16 -4.93
C VAL A 11 1.13 -12.13 -5.13
N VAL A 12 0.39 -11.76 -4.10
CA VAL A 12 -0.72 -10.80 -4.18
C VAL A 12 -0.31 -9.51 -3.50
N LEU A 13 -0.14 -8.46 -4.30
CA LEU A 13 0.18 -7.12 -3.82
C LEU A 13 -1.09 -6.42 -3.33
N PHE A 14 -1.12 -5.99 -2.08
CA PHE A 14 -2.22 -5.17 -1.56
C PHE A 14 -1.88 -3.70 -1.54
N ASN A 15 -2.79 -2.88 -2.05
CA ASN A 15 -2.73 -1.43 -1.91
C ASN A 15 -4.14 -0.83 -1.91
N LEU A 16 -4.23 0.49 -1.73
CA LEU A 16 -5.49 1.20 -1.53
C LEU A 16 -6.32 1.22 -2.82
N GLY A 17 -5.62 1.28 -3.96
CA GLY A 17 -6.19 1.65 -5.25
C GLY A 17 -6.25 3.17 -5.41
N GLY A 18 -6.76 3.58 -6.55
CA GLY A 18 -7.05 4.97 -6.85
C GLY A 18 -7.82 5.07 -8.16
N PRO A 19 -8.58 6.14 -8.38
CA PRO A 19 -9.44 6.29 -9.54
C PRO A 19 -8.61 6.38 -10.83
N ASP A 20 -9.09 5.75 -11.90
CA ASP A 20 -8.42 5.75 -13.21
C ASP A 20 -8.59 7.10 -13.94
N ASP A 21 -9.70 7.79 -13.67
CA ASP A 21 -10.12 9.00 -14.34
C ASP A 21 -10.97 9.89 -13.41
N GLN A 22 -11.47 11.02 -13.94
CA GLN A 22 -12.29 11.95 -13.17
C GLN A 22 -13.65 11.38 -12.78
N ALA A 23 -14.23 10.50 -13.59
CA ALA A 23 -15.55 9.92 -13.36
C ALA A 23 -15.53 8.87 -12.24
N SER A 24 -14.39 8.19 -12.08
CA SER A 24 -14.16 7.17 -11.06
C SER A 24 -13.84 7.74 -9.67
N VAL A 25 -13.53 9.04 -9.55
CA VAL A 25 -13.18 9.67 -8.26
C VAL A 25 -14.26 9.47 -7.20
N LYS A 26 -15.51 9.80 -7.51
CA LYS A 26 -16.60 9.69 -6.54
C LYS A 26 -16.93 8.23 -6.17
N PRO A 27 -17.07 7.30 -7.12
CA PRO A 27 -17.20 5.87 -6.82
C PRO A 27 -16.06 5.34 -5.91
N PHE A 28 -14.81 5.72 -6.20
CA PHE A 28 -13.67 5.40 -5.34
C PHE A 28 -13.81 5.95 -3.92
N LEU A 29 -14.15 7.23 -3.77
CA LEU A 29 -14.36 7.86 -2.46
C LEU A 29 -15.50 7.19 -1.69
N PHE A 30 -16.59 6.84 -2.37
CA PHE A 30 -17.70 6.12 -1.78
C PHE A 30 -17.24 4.77 -1.21
N ASN A 31 -16.46 3.99 -1.97
CA ASN A 31 -15.91 2.70 -1.50
C ASN A 31 -15.01 2.88 -0.27
N LEU A 32 -14.14 3.89 -0.27
CA LEU A 32 -13.24 4.22 0.84
C LEU A 32 -14.02 4.56 2.12
N PHE A 33 -14.99 5.49 2.05
CA PHE A 33 -15.77 5.90 3.22
C PHE A 33 -16.82 4.86 3.62
N ASN A 34 -17.20 3.97 2.70
CA ASN A 34 -18.04 2.82 2.98
C ASN A 34 -17.23 1.57 3.33
N ASP A 35 -16.09 1.71 4.02
CA ASP A 35 -15.36 0.63 4.71
C ASP A 35 -15.56 0.73 6.24
N PRO A 36 -15.97 -0.35 6.95
CA PRO A 36 -16.08 -0.34 8.40
C PRO A 36 -14.74 -0.13 9.13
N ALA A 37 -13.62 -0.41 8.47
CA ALA A 37 -12.29 -0.11 9.01
C ALA A 37 -11.99 1.40 9.04
N ILE A 38 -12.55 2.16 8.09
CA ILE A 38 -12.38 3.62 7.99
C ILE A 38 -13.43 4.36 8.83
N ILE A 39 -14.71 4.02 8.65
CA ILE A 39 -15.82 4.57 9.44
C ILE A 39 -16.48 3.42 10.20
N GLY A 40 -16.28 3.35 11.51
CA GLY A 40 -16.81 2.27 12.36
C GLY A 40 -18.32 2.31 12.65
N LEU A 41 -19.15 2.84 11.75
CA LEU A 41 -20.61 2.89 11.90
C LEU A 41 -21.28 1.64 11.28
N PRO A 42 -22.44 1.20 11.80
CA PRO A 42 -23.24 0.17 11.14
C PRO A 42 -23.64 0.56 9.72
N GLY A 43 -23.75 -0.41 8.81
CA GLY A 43 -23.98 -0.17 7.37
C GLY A 43 -25.17 0.74 7.04
N LEU A 44 -26.28 0.62 7.79
CA LEU A 44 -27.47 1.45 7.59
C LEU A 44 -27.20 2.96 7.79
N PHE A 45 -26.26 3.31 8.67
CA PHE A 45 -25.87 4.70 8.92
C PHE A 45 -24.62 5.12 8.12
N ARG A 46 -23.73 4.15 7.88
CA ARG A 46 -22.47 4.37 7.17
C ARG A 46 -22.67 4.62 5.69
N THR A 47 -23.54 3.88 5.01
CA THR A 47 -23.74 4.03 3.57
C THR A 47 -24.28 5.44 3.19
N PRO A 48 -25.32 5.99 3.86
CA PRO A 48 -25.74 7.38 3.61
C PRO A 48 -24.66 8.41 3.91
N LEU A 49 -23.89 8.21 4.99
CA LEU A 49 -22.79 9.09 5.35
C LEU A 49 -21.65 9.04 4.32
N ALA A 50 -21.27 7.85 3.86
CA ALA A 50 -20.25 7.67 2.82
C ALA A 50 -20.66 8.37 1.53
N LYS A 51 -21.94 8.26 1.13
CA LYS A 51 -22.49 8.99 -0.02
C LYS A 51 -22.36 10.50 0.16
N LEU A 52 -22.83 11.04 1.29
CA LEU A 52 -22.73 12.48 1.59
C LEU A 52 -21.27 12.99 1.57
N ILE A 53 -20.34 12.25 2.17
CA ILE A 53 -18.92 12.62 2.19
C ILE A 53 -18.34 12.57 0.78
N SER A 54 -18.63 11.50 0.02
CA SER A 54 -18.15 11.35 -1.36
C SER A 54 -18.66 12.48 -2.26
N ASP A 55 -19.94 12.86 -2.14
CA ASP A 55 -20.55 13.98 -2.89
C ASP A 55 -19.87 15.31 -2.55
N ARG A 56 -19.62 15.56 -1.25
CA ARG A 56 -19.00 16.82 -0.80
C ARG A 56 -17.53 16.93 -1.21
N ARG A 57 -16.82 15.81 -1.33
CA ARG A 57 -15.37 15.77 -1.62
C ARG A 57 -15.04 15.56 -3.09
N GLU A 58 -16.03 15.24 -3.92
CA GLU A 58 -15.84 14.95 -5.34
C GLU A 58 -15.04 16.03 -6.06
N THR A 59 -15.51 17.29 -6.02
CA THR A 59 -14.88 18.40 -6.75
C THR A 59 -13.44 18.66 -6.32
N SER A 60 -13.16 18.66 -5.01
CA SER A 60 -11.80 18.90 -4.52
C SER A 60 -10.86 17.73 -4.82
N ALA A 61 -11.35 16.49 -4.73
CA ALA A 61 -10.57 15.32 -5.11
C ALA A 61 -10.29 15.27 -6.61
N GLN A 62 -11.28 15.58 -7.45
CA GLN A 62 -11.12 15.71 -8.90
C GLN A 62 -10.06 16.75 -9.27
N ALA A 63 -10.09 17.93 -8.64
CA ALA A 63 -9.08 18.96 -8.84
C ALA A 63 -7.65 18.44 -8.51
N ASN A 64 -7.50 17.67 -7.42
CA ASN A 64 -6.22 17.07 -7.07
C ASN A 64 -5.76 16.04 -8.12
N TYR A 65 -6.64 15.15 -8.57
CA TYR A 65 -6.31 14.18 -9.62
C TYR A 65 -6.03 14.82 -10.97
N ALA A 66 -6.70 15.94 -11.30
CA ALA A 66 -6.45 16.69 -12.54
C ALA A 66 -5.02 17.22 -12.59
N MET A 67 -4.46 17.70 -11.47
CA MET A 67 -3.06 18.12 -11.38
C MET A 67 -2.06 16.97 -11.60
N MET A 68 -2.49 15.73 -11.42
CA MET A 68 -1.67 14.52 -11.61
C MET A 68 -1.86 13.85 -12.99
N GLY A 69 -2.56 14.51 -13.92
CA GLY A 69 -2.84 13.96 -15.25
C GLY A 69 -4.22 13.31 -15.41
N GLY A 70 -5.13 13.50 -14.45
CA GLY A 70 -6.55 13.13 -14.57
C GLY A 70 -6.96 11.88 -13.80
N GLY A 71 -6.01 11.10 -13.28
CA GLY A 71 -6.24 9.88 -12.52
C GLY A 71 -5.10 9.60 -11.53
N SER A 72 -5.23 8.53 -10.75
CA SER A 72 -4.21 8.12 -9.79
C SER A 72 -3.05 7.41 -10.48
N PRO A 73 -1.79 7.84 -10.27
CA PRO A 73 -0.63 7.13 -10.81
C PRO A 73 -0.32 5.83 -10.05
N LEU A 74 -1.08 5.51 -8.99
CA LEU A 74 -0.82 4.39 -8.08
C LEU A 74 -0.86 3.05 -8.83
N LEU A 75 -1.96 2.73 -9.52
CA LEU A 75 -2.08 1.45 -10.21
C LEU A 75 -1.02 1.26 -11.32
N PRO A 76 -0.76 2.25 -12.20
CA PRO A 76 0.36 2.17 -13.15
C PRO A 76 1.71 1.93 -12.48
N GLY A 77 1.99 2.58 -11.35
CA GLY A 77 3.20 2.35 -10.56
C GLY A 77 3.28 0.94 -10.00
N THR A 78 2.18 0.45 -9.41
CA THR A 78 2.09 -0.91 -8.86
C THR A 78 2.24 -1.98 -9.94
N ARG A 79 1.74 -1.77 -11.16
CA ARG A 79 1.94 -2.69 -12.29
C ARG A 79 3.42 -2.84 -12.65
N LYS A 80 4.15 -1.73 -12.75
CA LYS A 80 5.61 -1.76 -12.99
C LYS A 80 6.35 -2.51 -11.87
N GLN A 81 5.97 -2.30 -10.62
CA GLN A 81 6.53 -3.02 -9.47
C GLN A 81 6.22 -4.52 -9.53
N ALA A 82 4.98 -4.89 -9.89
CA ALA A 82 4.56 -6.28 -10.02
C ALA A 82 5.33 -7.01 -11.13
N GLU A 83 5.46 -6.40 -12.31
CA GLU A 83 6.24 -6.94 -13.44
C GLU A 83 7.71 -7.14 -13.07
N ALA A 84 8.33 -6.14 -12.44
CA ALA A 84 9.72 -6.24 -12.00
C ALA A 84 9.92 -7.33 -10.93
N LEU A 85 9.00 -7.42 -9.97
CA LEU A 85 9.04 -8.45 -8.93
C LEU A 85 8.85 -9.85 -9.51
N GLU A 86 7.88 -10.03 -10.42
CA GLU A 86 7.63 -11.30 -11.09
C GLU A 86 8.86 -11.79 -11.85
N ALA A 87 9.51 -10.89 -12.62
CA ALA A 87 10.72 -11.21 -13.36
C ALA A 87 11.86 -11.66 -12.43
N VAL A 88 12.10 -10.92 -11.33
CA VAL A 88 13.14 -11.27 -10.35
C VAL A 88 12.85 -12.60 -9.65
N LEU A 89 11.60 -12.86 -9.27
CA LEU A 89 11.23 -14.09 -8.58
C LEU A 89 11.34 -15.32 -9.50
N ASN A 90 10.87 -15.22 -10.75
CA ASN A 90 11.01 -16.31 -11.72
C ASN A 90 12.48 -16.60 -12.03
N ALA A 91 13.34 -15.58 -12.11
CA ALA A 91 14.78 -15.78 -12.27
C ALA A 91 15.45 -16.46 -11.06
N ARG A 92 14.97 -16.16 -9.84
CA ARG A 92 15.50 -16.75 -8.59
C ARG A 92 14.94 -18.15 -8.28
N LEU A 93 13.78 -18.49 -8.83
CA LEU A 93 13.07 -19.74 -8.60
C LEU A 93 12.80 -20.45 -9.95
N PRO A 94 13.83 -20.85 -10.71
CA PRO A 94 13.67 -21.36 -12.09
C PRO A 94 12.91 -22.69 -12.19
N GLY A 95 12.67 -23.35 -11.06
CA GLY A 95 11.88 -24.58 -10.98
C GLY A 95 10.42 -24.37 -10.58
N ASP A 96 10.00 -23.16 -10.24
CA ASP A 96 8.63 -22.81 -9.83
C ASP A 96 7.99 -21.86 -10.87
N GLU A 97 6.66 -21.79 -10.90
CA GLU A 97 5.91 -20.79 -11.67
C GLU A 97 5.42 -19.70 -10.72
N VAL A 98 6.01 -18.50 -10.79
CA VAL A 98 5.62 -17.37 -9.95
C VAL A 98 4.79 -16.39 -10.77
N ARG A 99 3.61 -16.01 -10.25
CA ARG A 99 2.80 -14.92 -10.81
C ARG A 99 2.48 -13.87 -9.75
N VAL A 100 2.57 -12.61 -10.13
CA VAL A 100 2.26 -11.47 -9.26
C VAL A 100 0.90 -10.88 -9.67
N PHE A 101 0.02 -10.78 -8.70
CA PHE A 101 -1.33 -10.24 -8.81
C PHE A 101 -1.42 -8.96 -7.98
N ILE A 102 -2.35 -8.08 -8.36
CA ILE A 102 -2.58 -6.80 -7.67
C ILE A 102 -4.01 -6.80 -7.19
N ALA A 103 -4.23 -6.61 -5.90
CA ALA A 103 -5.54 -6.44 -5.30
C ALA A 103 -5.61 -5.08 -4.62
N MET A 104 -6.54 -4.26 -5.10
CA MET A 104 -6.79 -2.93 -4.59
C MET A 104 -8.01 -2.94 -3.67
N ARG A 105 -7.95 -2.16 -2.59
CA ARG A 105 -8.98 -2.18 -1.55
C ARG A 105 -10.26 -1.43 -1.94
N TYR A 106 -10.15 -0.32 -2.67
CA TYR A 106 -11.29 0.58 -2.95
C TYR A 106 -11.51 0.92 -4.43
N TRP A 107 -10.61 0.50 -5.31
CA TRP A 107 -10.76 0.65 -6.76
C TRP A 107 -10.25 -0.57 -7.49
N HIS A 108 -10.48 -0.69 -8.80
CA HIS A 108 -10.07 -1.86 -9.57
C HIS A 108 -8.55 -1.97 -9.72
N PRO A 109 -7.98 -3.19 -9.89
CA PRO A 109 -8.65 -4.48 -9.72
C PRO A 109 -8.99 -4.74 -8.24
N LEU A 110 -10.27 -4.99 -7.96
CA LEU A 110 -10.75 -5.19 -6.59
C LEU A 110 -10.26 -6.53 -6.03
N THR A 111 -10.34 -6.66 -4.71
CA THR A 111 -9.89 -7.87 -4.01
C THR A 111 -10.61 -9.12 -4.50
N GLU A 112 -11.91 -9.02 -4.75
CA GLU A 112 -12.78 -10.10 -5.23
C GLU A 112 -12.42 -10.54 -6.66
N GLU A 113 -12.17 -9.56 -7.54
CA GLU A 113 -11.74 -9.82 -8.93
C GLU A 113 -10.39 -10.55 -8.94
N THR A 114 -9.45 -10.04 -8.16
CA THR A 114 -8.11 -10.62 -8.04
C THR A 114 -8.15 -12.00 -7.41
N ALA A 115 -8.97 -12.21 -6.39
CA ALA A 115 -9.15 -13.50 -5.75
C ALA A 115 -9.67 -14.55 -6.73
N ALA A 116 -10.59 -14.18 -7.62
CA ALA A 116 -11.07 -15.06 -8.69
C ALA A 116 -9.94 -15.41 -9.69
N ASP A 117 -9.15 -14.43 -10.12
CA ASP A 117 -8.01 -14.66 -11.02
C ASP A 117 -6.94 -15.56 -10.39
N VAL A 118 -6.66 -15.39 -9.09
CA VAL A 118 -5.74 -16.24 -8.33
C VAL A 118 -6.31 -17.65 -8.19
N ALA A 119 -7.62 -17.81 -7.97
CA ALA A 119 -8.24 -19.14 -7.91
C ALA A 119 -8.16 -19.87 -9.27
N VAL A 120 -8.34 -19.16 -10.38
CA VAL A 120 -8.12 -19.70 -11.74
C VAL A 120 -6.66 -20.09 -11.96
N PHE A 121 -5.71 -19.32 -11.41
CA PHE A 121 -4.31 -19.70 -11.43
C PHE A 121 -4.02 -20.97 -10.63
N GLY A 122 -4.81 -21.32 -9.61
CA GLY A 122 -4.67 -22.57 -8.86
C GLY A 122 -3.29 -22.74 -8.22
N PRO A 123 -2.85 -21.81 -7.34
CA PRO A 123 -1.56 -21.87 -6.69
C PRO A 123 -1.47 -22.99 -5.64
N ASP A 124 -0.25 -23.43 -5.37
CA ASP A 124 0.11 -24.24 -4.19
C ASP A 124 0.40 -23.33 -2.99
N GLU A 125 0.98 -22.15 -3.23
CA GLU A 125 1.34 -21.16 -2.22
C GLU A 125 0.88 -19.76 -2.61
N ILE A 126 0.39 -19.01 -1.62
CA ILE A 126 -0.03 -17.62 -1.81
C ILE A 126 0.74 -16.74 -0.81
N VAL A 127 1.46 -15.75 -1.33
CA VAL A 127 2.16 -14.73 -0.55
C VAL A 127 1.37 -13.44 -0.63
N LEU A 128 0.75 -13.05 0.47
CA LEU A 128 0.04 -11.79 0.58
C LEU A 128 1.04 -10.70 0.99
N LEU A 129 1.31 -9.74 0.11
CA LEU A 129 2.30 -8.70 0.28
C LEU A 129 1.62 -7.32 0.29
N PRO A 130 1.29 -6.78 1.47
CA PRO A 130 0.86 -5.39 1.57
C PRO A 130 1.97 -4.46 1.14
N LEU A 131 1.68 -3.50 0.26
CA LEU A 131 2.64 -2.46 -0.17
C LEU A 131 2.73 -1.30 0.85
N TYR A 132 2.42 -1.60 2.10
CA TYR A 132 2.57 -0.71 3.26
C TYR A 132 3.67 -1.29 4.14
N PRO A 133 4.89 -0.70 4.15
CA PRO A 133 5.95 -1.18 5.03
C PRO A 133 5.55 -1.12 6.51
N GLN A 134 4.72 -0.14 6.88
CA GLN A 134 4.14 0.03 8.21
C GLN A 134 2.72 -0.52 8.24
N PHE A 135 2.45 -1.43 9.17
CA PHE A 135 1.13 -2.00 9.40
C PHE A 135 0.17 -0.94 9.97
N SER A 136 -1.08 -0.97 9.51
CA SER A 136 -2.21 -0.34 10.19
C SER A 136 -3.46 -1.20 10.07
N THR A 137 -4.32 -1.11 11.07
CA THR A 137 -5.67 -1.70 11.08
C THR A 137 -6.56 -1.17 9.94
N THR A 138 -6.28 0.04 9.45
CA THR A 138 -7.05 0.68 8.38
C THR A 138 -6.57 0.35 6.96
N THR A 139 -5.38 -0.23 6.82
CA THR A 139 -4.77 -0.54 5.51
C THR A 139 -4.52 -2.04 5.35
N THR A 140 -3.46 -2.54 5.98
CA THR A 140 -3.00 -3.93 5.88
C THR A 140 -4.04 -4.89 6.44
N GLU A 141 -4.56 -4.62 7.64
CA GLU A 141 -5.56 -5.50 8.26
C GLU A 141 -6.87 -5.52 7.45
N SER A 142 -7.32 -4.36 6.97
CA SER A 142 -8.52 -4.26 6.11
C SER A 142 -8.38 -5.09 4.83
N SER A 143 -7.21 -5.01 4.18
CA SER A 143 -6.93 -5.78 2.96
C SER A 143 -6.85 -7.29 3.21
N LEU A 144 -6.20 -7.71 4.31
CA LEU A 144 -6.14 -9.11 4.70
C LEU A 144 -7.53 -9.69 5.04
N LYS A 145 -8.38 -8.92 5.73
CA LYS A 145 -9.76 -9.33 6.03
C LYS A 145 -10.58 -9.47 4.74
N ALA A 146 -10.46 -8.52 3.81
CA ALA A 146 -11.13 -8.61 2.52
C ALA A 146 -10.68 -9.84 1.72
N TRP A 147 -9.37 -10.10 1.67
CA TRP A 147 -8.81 -11.28 1.00
C TRP A 147 -9.33 -12.58 1.61
N ASN A 148 -9.28 -12.73 2.93
CA ASN A 148 -9.73 -13.94 3.61
C ASN A 148 -11.23 -14.19 3.45
N ALA A 149 -12.03 -13.14 3.24
CA ALA A 149 -13.46 -13.27 2.96
C ALA A 149 -13.74 -13.62 1.48
N ALA A 150 -12.92 -13.12 0.55
CA ALA A 150 -13.14 -13.28 -0.89
C ALA A 150 -12.50 -14.54 -1.49
N TYR A 151 -11.32 -14.95 -1.00
CA TYR A 151 -10.56 -16.03 -1.60
C TYR A 151 -11.10 -17.41 -1.20
N ALA A 152 -11.56 -18.16 -2.20
CA ALA A 152 -12.06 -19.52 -2.06
C ALA A 152 -11.41 -20.45 -3.11
N GLY A 153 -10.08 -20.52 -3.11
CA GLY A 153 -9.29 -21.33 -4.05
C GLY A 153 -8.30 -22.29 -3.36
N SER A 154 -7.42 -22.90 -4.15
CA SER A 154 -6.37 -23.80 -3.66
C SER A 154 -5.19 -23.05 -3.02
N GLY A 155 -4.31 -23.79 -2.37
CA GLY A 155 -3.04 -23.27 -1.86
C GLY A 155 -3.13 -22.62 -0.49
N VAL A 156 -1.98 -22.51 0.18
CA VAL A 156 -1.89 -21.97 1.53
C VAL A 156 -1.44 -20.52 1.48
N SER A 157 -2.26 -19.63 2.07
CA SER A 157 -1.94 -18.20 2.19
C SER A 157 -1.02 -17.92 3.39
N ARG A 158 0.04 -17.14 3.15
CA ARG A 158 0.85 -16.50 4.19
C ARG A 158 0.97 -15.02 3.91
N ALA A 159 0.83 -14.20 4.94
CA ALA A 159 1.05 -12.76 4.83
C ALA A 159 2.49 -12.41 5.17
N VAL A 160 3.11 -11.57 4.34
CA VAL A 160 4.33 -10.86 4.73
C VAL A 160 3.90 -9.82 5.76
N CYS A 161 4.46 -9.94 6.97
CA CYS A 161 4.23 -8.94 8.02
C CYS A 161 4.90 -7.61 7.65
N CYS A 162 4.69 -6.59 8.48
CA CYS A 162 5.33 -5.29 8.34
C CYS A 162 6.85 -5.38 8.20
N TYR A 163 7.41 -4.45 7.44
CA TYR A 163 8.82 -4.36 7.08
C TYR A 163 9.34 -2.92 7.17
N PRO A 164 9.11 -2.20 8.29
CA PRO A 164 9.39 -0.76 8.41
C PRO A 164 10.88 -0.41 8.25
N SER A 165 11.77 -1.35 8.59
CA SER A 165 13.23 -1.19 8.54
C SER A 165 13.90 -2.18 7.58
N ALA A 166 13.17 -2.76 6.62
CA ALA A 166 13.78 -3.66 5.65
C ALA A 166 14.90 -2.95 4.87
N THR A 167 16.06 -3.61 4.76
CA THR A 167 17.29 -3.01 4.23
C THR A 167 17.10 -2.34 2.87
N GLY A 168 16.53 -3.05 1.89
CA GLY A 168 16.32 -2.48 0.56
C GLY A 168 15.29 -1.33 0.51
N TRP A 169 14.33 -1.31 1.44
CA TRP A 169 13.38 -0.19 1.57
C TRP A 169 14.07 1.05 2.13
N VAL A 170 14.84 0.88 3.21
CA VAL A 170 15.60 1.96 3.86
C VAL A 170 16.65 2.54 2.90
N GLU A 171 17.38 1.68 2.18
CA GLU A 171 18.39 2.10 1.22
C GLU A 171 17.80 2.91 0.07
N ALA A 172 16.71 2.44 -0.54
CA ALA A 172 16.05 3.16 -1.63
C ALA A 172 15.57 4.55 -1.19
N GLN A 173 15.03 4.67 0.03
CA GLN A 173 14.61 5.96 0.58
C GLN A 173 15.78 6.89 0.87
N ALA A 174 16.83 6.36 1.51
CA ALA A 174 18.03 7.14 1.83
C ALA A 174 18.74 7.64 0.56
N GLU A 175 18.78 6.82 -0.50
CA GLU A 175 19.32 7.21 -1.81
C GLU A 175 18.49 8.31 -2.46
N ALA A 176 17.16 8.15 -2.53
CA ALA A 176 16.28 9.14 -3.12
C ALA A 176 16.32 10.50 -2.38
N ILE A 177 16.31 10.48 -1.04
CA ILE A 177 16.42 11.69 -0.22
C ILE A 177 17.81 12.31 -0.39
N GLY A 178 18.87 11.49 -0.38
CA GLY A 178 20.25 11.94 -0.59
C GLY A 178 20.41 12.69 -1.91
N ALA A 179 19.87 12.16 -3.00
CA ALA A 179 19.89 12.82 -4.30
C ALA A 179 19.17 14.19 -4.27
N LYS A 180 18.07 14.32 -3.53
CA LYS A 180 17.37 15.61 -3.36
C LYS A 180 18.11 16.59 -2.46
N LEU A 181 18.86 16.11 -1.48
CA LEU A 181 19.76 16.97 -0.70
C LEU A 181 20.91 17.50 -1.57
N ASP A 182 21.46 16.69 -2.47
CA ASP A 182 22.47 17.15 -3.43
C ASP A 182 21.93 18.25 -4.36
N GLU A 183 20.69 18.11 -4.84
CA GLU A 183 20.02 19.13 -5.65
C GLU A 183 19.76 20.44 -4.88
N ALA A 184 19.51 20.37 -3.57
CA ALA A 184 19.19 21.52 -2.74
C ALA A 184 20.41 22.41 -2.41
N GLY A 185 21.63 21.88 -2.56
CA GLY A 185 22.89 22.61 -2.33
C GLY A 185 23.22 22.81 -0.85
N GLU A 186 24.11 23.77 -0.57
CA GLU A 186 24.74 23.95 0.75
C GLU A 186 23.92 24.81 1.74
N GLY A 187 22.75 25.29 1.34
CA GLY A 187 21.87 26.06 2.21
C GLY A 187 21.33 25.23 3.38
N PRO A 188 20.85 25.87 4.47
CA PRO A 188 20.18 25.15 5.53
C PRO A 188 18.88 24.51 5.01
N VAL A 189 18.84 23.18 5.02
CA VAL A 189 17.69 22.37 4.59
C VAL A 189 17.22 21.50 5.74
N ARG A 190 15.90 21.42 5.92
CA ARG A 190 15.26 20.45 6.83
C ARG A 190 14.48 19.42 6.02
N VAL A 191 14.72 18.14 6.30
CA VAL A 191 13.95 17.03 5.72
C VAL A 191 12.66 16.83 6.52
N LEU A 192 11.51 16.99 5.87
CA LEU A 192 10.20 16.72 6.49
C LEU A 192 9.68 15.36 6.03
N PHE A 193 9.70 14.37 6.92
CA PHE A 193 9.04 13.09 6.71
C PHE A 193 7.54 13.29 6.98
N SER A 194 6.69 13.06 5.98
CA SER A 194 5.24 13.28 6.09
C SER A 194 4.44 11.99 5.91
N ALA A 195 4.03 11.37 7.00
CA ALA A 195 3.18 10.18 7.02
C ALA A 195 1.69 10.55 7.04
N HIS A 196 0.80 9.65 6.62
CA HIS A 196 -0.64 9.91 6.71
C HIS A 196 -1.10 9.80 8.16
N GLY A 197 -1.88 10.76 8.66
CA GLY A 197 -2.41 10.70 10.02
C GLY A 197 -3.47 9.61 10.18
N ILE A 198 -3.52 8.98 11.36
CA ILE A 198 -4.59 8.07 11.75
C ILE A 198 -5.34 8.62 12.98
N PRO A 199 -6.64 8.31 13.17
CA PRO A 199 -7.37 8.74 14.36
C PRO A 199 -6.68 8.32 15.65
N GLU A 200 -6.49 9.25 16.60
CA GLU A 200 -5.80 8.99 17.88
C GLU A 200 -6.34 7.78 18.64
N LYS A 201 -7.66 7.57 18.58
CA LYS A 201 -8.34 6.41 19.21
C LYS A 201 -7.85 5.05 18.70
N LEU A 202 -7.30 4.97 17.48
CA LEU A 202 -6.72 3.74 16.95
C LEU A 202 -5.36 3.46 17.60
N VAL A 203 -4.58 4.50 17.86
CA VAL A 203 -3.29 4.41 18.55
C VAL A 203 -3.51 4.11 20.04
N SER A 204 -4.25 4.97 20.75
CA SER A 204 -4.41 4.89 22.20
C SER A 204 -5.37 3.79 22.68
N GLY A 205 -6.38 3.45 21.88
CA GLY A 205 -7.43 2.51 22.27
C GLY A 205 -7.22 1.08 21.74
N LYS A 206 -6.77 0.94 20.49
CA LYS A 206 -6.61 -0.36 19.82
C LYS A 206 -5.15 -0.83 19.70
N GLY A 207 -4.18 0.03 20.04
CA GLY A 207 -2.76 -0.30 19.94
C GLY A 207 -2.29 -0.47 18.50
N ASP A 208 -2.79 0.34 17.56
CA ASP A 208 -2.34 0.31 16.17
C ASP A 208 -0.83 0.68 16.11
N PRO A 209 0.06 -0.19 15.60
CA PRO A 209 1.50 0.01 15.65
C PRO A 209 2.02 0.99 14.60
N TYR A 210 1.13 1.55 13.76
CA TYR A 210 1.52 2.38 12.63
C TYR A 210 2.47 3.52 13.02
N GLN A 211 2.16 4.24 14.11
CA GLN A 211 2.99 5.36 14.56
C GLN A 211 4.43 4.90 14.88
N GLU A 212 4.57 3.87 15.72
CA GLU A 212 5.88 3.33 16.12
C GLU A 212 6.66 2.81 14.90
N GLN A 213 5.97 2.18 13.94
CA GLN A 213 6.60 1.66 12.73
C GLN A 213 7.01 2.78 11.74
N VAL A 214 6.27 3.88 11.68
CA VAL A 214 6.68 5.09 10.95
C VAL A 214 7.93 5.69 11.60
N GLU A 215 7.92 5.87 12.92
CA GLU A 215 9.08 6.36 13.68
C GLU A 215 10.32 5.47 13.47
N THR A 216 10.13 4.15 13.48
CA THR A 216 11.18 3.15 13.16
C THR A 216 11.73 3.34 11.74
N THR A 217 10.85 3.57 10.76
CA THR A 217 11.26 3.79 9.37
C THR A 217 12.10 5.07 9.26
N VAL A 218 11.63 6.17 9.85
CA VAL A 218 12.33 7.47 9.82
C VAL A 218 13.69 7.35 10.49
N ALA A 219 13.77 6.73 11.67
CA ALA A 219 15.03 6.53 12.37
C ALA A 219 16.04 5.73 11.52
N ALA A 220 15.59 4.64 10.87
CA ALA A 220 16.44 3.82 10.01
C ALA A 220 16.92 4.59 8.76
N VAL A 221 16.04 5.36 8.11
CA VAL A 221 16.38 6.16 6.93
C VAL A 221 17.34 7.29 7.28
N VAL A 222 17.07 8.02 8.36
CA VAL A 222 17.97 9.09 8.85
C VAL A 222 19.35 8.51 9.15
N SER A 223 19.42 7.41 9.91
CA SER A 223 20.70 6.75 10.22
C SER A 223 21.48 6.36 8.95
N ALA A 224 20.79 5.84 7.93
CA ALA A 224 21.41 5.48 6.65
C ALA A 224 21.88 6.70 5.83
N ILE A 225 21.22 7.85 5.94
CA ILE A 225 21.65 9.10 5.31
C ILE A 225 22.87 9.66 6.06
N GLU A 226 22.79 9.72 7.39
CA GLU A 226 23.83 10.32 8.24
C GLU A 226 25.13 9.54 8.21
N ALA A 227 25.06 8.20 8.08
CA ALA A 227 26.25 7.37 7.88
C ALA A 227 27.04 7.72 6.61
N ARG A 228 26.42 8.37 5.62
CA ARG A 228 27.05 8.74 4.33
C ARG A 228 27.38 10.23 4.24
N ARG A 229 26.60 11.08 4.90
CA ARG A 229 26.60 12.54 4.69
C ARG A 229 26.83 13.36 5.96
N GLY A 230 26.87 12.72 7.13
CA GLY A 230 26.84 13.39 8.42
C GLY A 230 25.42 13.81 8.84
N PRO A 231 25.28 14.42 10.02
CA PRO A 231 23.98 14.72 10.63
C PRO A 231 23.06 15.55 9.74
N ILE A 232 21.76 15.24 9.74
CA ILE A 232 20.75 16.01 8.98
C ILE A 232 19.67 16.59 9.91
N ASP A 233 19.26 17.83 9.62
CA ASP A 233 18.07 18.40 10.26
C ASP A 233 16.81 17.76 9.68
N HIS A 234 15.98 17.18 10.54
CA HIS A 234 14.77 16.47 10.12
C HIS A 234 13.64 16.59 11.13
N ALA A 235 12.42 16.38 10.64
CA ALA A 235 11.24 16.23 11.49
C ALA A 235 10.27 15.21 10.88
N LEU A 236 9.57 14.47 11.74
CA LEU A 236 8.42 13.65 11.36
C LEU A 236 7.13 14.44 11.60
N CYS A 237 6.27 14.47 10.60
CA CYS A 237 4.97 15.13 10.60
C CYS A 237 3.89 14.18 10.08
N TYR A 238 2.63 14.49 10.41
CA TYR A 238 1.47 13.73 9.93
C TYR A 238 0.53 14.64 9.13
N GLN A 239 0.12 14.19 7.95
CA GLN A 239 -0.71 14.94 7.02
C GLN A 239 -2.13 14.35 6.88
N SER A 240 -2.99 15.07 6.15
CA SER A 240 -4.32 14.59 5.73
C SER A 240 -5.28 14.26 6.87
N ARG A 241 -5.28 15.03 7.96
CA ARG A 241 -6.31 14.91 9.02
C ARG A 241 -7.67 15.32 8.47
N VAL A 242 -8.65 14.41 8.52
CA VAL A 242 -10.01 14.60 8.01
C VAL A 242 -11.10 14.30 9.01
#